data_AF-A0A1I2GG53-F1
#
_entry.id   AF-A0A1I2GG53-F1
#
_cell.length_a   1.000
_cell.length_b   1.000
_cell.length_c   1.000
_cell.angle_alpha   90.00
_cell.angle_beta   90.00
_cell.angle_gamma   90.00
#
_symmetry.space_group_name_H-M   'P 1'
#
loop_
_entity.id
_entity.type
_entity.pdbx_description
1 polymer ?
#
loop_
_entity_poly.entity_id
_entity_poly.type
_entity_poly.pdbx_seq_one_letter_code
_entity_poly.pdbx_strand_id
1 'polypeptide(L)'
;MHTSSFKKIVLLLFLFLTVHFSFGQNIQLSKNTHVSVITCGTGNESYSLFGHTAIRVQDTTNAIDIVYNYGAFDFNTPNFVMKFIKGNLQYFAVAHSYPNFINQYQYEKRSVYEQELNIPLNLKQKLFDNLNTSLASGESHYTYKFIDKNCTSMVVDIINKTLDTVAIVKNTDTDITYRTILYPYFDGHFYEKLGTSIIFGKKVDQLGSKIFLPFELQKSLKKVSFQNQPLAKQNKTIIEFKNDVPMSSWNNPYTYFILLSFIVFINKKSIDLFYLSIMAILGIFFAFVGFYSLHPELGYNYNILLFNPSLLGLLYFYWTKNKKVIYNLALFNILLLVVYFFFIINKAHLVLVLPLVVCSGVVLVRMAIQNKKRIPIII
;
A
#
# COMPACT_ATOMS: atom_id res chain seq x y z
N MET A 1 53.09 19.98 45.60
CA MET A 1 52.07 19.76 44.57
C MET A 1 52.60 20.27 43.23
N HIS A 2 52.71 19.41 42.23
CA HIS A 2 53.43 19.67 40.97
C HIS A 2 52.82 20.83 40.17
N THR A 3 53.62 21.87 39.91
CA THR A 3 53.31 23.03 39.05
C THR A 3 52.84 22.66 37.64
N SER A 4 53.20 21.47 37.16
CA SER A 4 52.70 20.88 35.90
C SER A 4 51.18 20.60 35.94
N SER A 5 50.64 20.20 37.09
CA SER A 5 49.20 19.91 37.23
C SER A 5 48.36 21.18 37.19
N PHE A 6 48.84 22.26 37.82
CA PHE A 6 48.15 23.56 37.81
C PHE A 6 48.07 24.16 36.40
N LYS A 7 49.16 24.09 35.61
CA LYS A 7 49.17 24.56 34.22
C LYS A 7 48.18 23.78 33.34
N LYS A 8 48.05 22.47 33.55
CA LYS A 8 47.08 21.62 32.83
C LYS A 8 45.64 21.95 33.20
N ILE A 9 45.36 22.23 34.48
CA ILE A 9 44.03 22.64 34.94
C ILE A 9 43.66 23.99 34.36
N VAL A 10 44.57 24.96 34.36
CA VAL A 10 44.34 26.29 33.76
C VAL A 10 44.11 26.19 32.25
N LEU A 11 44.88 25.34 31.54
CA LEU A 11 44.67 25.10 30.11
C LEU A 11 43.31 24.46 29.81
N LEU A 12 42.89 23.47 30.62
CA LEU A 12 41.57 22.83 30.49
C LEU A 12 40.41 23.79 30.77
N LEU A 13 40.55 24.65 31.78
CA LEU A 13 39.60 25.72 32.08
C LEU A 13 39.51 26.74 30.94
N PHE A 14 40.66 27.13 30.37
CA PHE A 14 40.70 28.03 29.23
C PHE A 14 40.04 27.42 27.98
N LEU A 15 40.29 26.13 27.72
CA LEU A 15 39.62 25.38 26.65
C LEU A 15 38.11 25.28 26.87
N PHE A 16 37.66 25.02 28.10
CA PHE A 16 36.22 24.99 28.43
C PHE A 16 35.56 26.36 28.29
N LEU A 17 36.28 27.45 28.60
CA LEU A 17 35.79 28.82 28.41
C LEU A 17 35.72 29.25 26.93
N THR A 18 36.46 28.59 26.04
CA THR A 18 36.37 28.81 24.58
C THR A 18 35.28 27.99 23.88
N VAL A 19 34.54 27.15 24.62
CA VAL A 19 33.39 26.41 24.06
C VAL A 19 32.23 27.39 23.91
N HIS A 20 32.13 28.00 22.73
CA HIS A 20 30.91 28.69 22.33
C HIS A 20 29.81 27.65 22.12
N PHE A 21 28.77 27.70 22.96
CA PHE A 21 27.51 27.02 22.68
C PHE A 21 26.88 27.68 21.46
N SER A 22 27.24 27.20 20.27
CA SER A 22 26.54 27.56 19.04
C SER A 22 25.24 26.77 19.02
N PHE A 23 24.15 27.43 19.38
CA PHE A 23 22.82 26.94 19.04
C PHE A 23 22.67 27.06 17.53
N GLY A 24 22.38 25.96 16.83
CA GLY A 24 22.04 26.01 15.41
C GLY A 24 20.88 26.99 15.22
N GLN A 25 21.06 27.97 14.35
CA GLN A 25 19.99 28.93 14.06
C GLN A 25 18.87 28.20 13.33
N ASN A 26 17.64 28.32 13.83
CA ASN A 26 16.47 27.90 13.06
C ASN A 26 16.38 28.80 11.83
N ILE A 27 16.30 28.18 10.65
CA ILE A 27 16.26 28.91 9.39
C ILE A 27 14.90 29.63 9.29
N GLN A 28 14.96 30.96 9.27
CA GLN A 28 13.79 31.80 9.02
C GLN A 28 13.58 31.95 7.52
N LEU A 29 12.43 31.50 7.04
CA LEU A 29 12.01 31.57 5.65
C LEU A 29 11.79 33.03 5.22
N SER A 30 12.19 33.32 3.99
CA SER A 30 12.06 34.65 3.39
C SER A 30 10.66 34.91 2.85
N LYS A 31 10.37 36.15 2.47
CA LYS A 31 9.09 36.49 1.80
C LYS A 31 8.94 35.83 0.43
N ASN A 32 10.04 35.37 -0.17
CA ASN A 32 10.08 34.71 -1.47
C ASN A 32 9.96 33.18 -1.37
N THR A 33 9.53 32.65 -0.22
CA THR A 33 9.34 31.22 -0.04
C THR A 33 8.08 30.73 -0.74
N HIS A 34 8.23 29.65 -1.51
CA HIS A 34 7.16 28.88 -2.10
C HIS A 34 7.10 27.51 -1.44
N VAL A 35 5.89 27.06 -1.12
CA VAL A 35 5.65 25.71 -0.60
C VAL A 35 4.60 25.05 -1.47
N SER A 36 4.89 23.85 -1.97
CA SER A 36 4.04 23.18 -2.95
C SER A 36 3.81 21.72 -2.58
N VAL A 37 2.64 21.20 -2.94
CA VAL A 37 2.39 19.76 -3.00
C VAL A 37 2.75 19.28 -4.41
N ILE A 38 3.61 18.27 -4.47
CA ILE A 38 3.99 17.63 -5.73
C ILE A 38 3.24 16.31 -5.87
N THR A 39 2.59 16.09 -7.00
CA THR A 39 1.98 14.82 -7.39
C THR A 39 2.79 14.19 -8.52
N CYS A 40 3.24 12.96 -8.32
CA CYS A 40 4.01 12.20 -9.29
C CYS A 40 3.15 11.11 -9.93
N GLY A 41 3.30 10.93 -11.24
CA GLY A 41 2.56 10.00 -12.07
C GLY A 41 2.75 8.55 -11.67
N THR A 42 1.87 7.68 -12.18
CA THR A 42 1.95 6.23 -11.98
C THR A 42 3.15 5.65 -12.74
N GLY A 43 3.67 4.51 -12.30
CA GLY A 43 4.66 3.72 -13.04
C GLY A 43 4.21 2.26 -13.18
N ASN A 44 5.04 1.44 -13.84
CA ASN A 44 4.73 0.04 -14.12
C ASN A 44 5.27 -0.94 -13.06
N GLU A 45 6.08 -0.45 -12.12
CA GLU A 45 6.52 -1.25 -10.99
C GLU A 45 5.48 -1.24 -9.89
N SER A 46 5.34 -2.35 -9.16
CA SER A 46 4.30 -2.52 -8.12
C SER A 46 4.26 -1.40 -7.07
N TYR A 47 5.41 -0.83 -6.69
CA TYR A 47 5.50 0.26 -5.72
C TYR A 47 5.12 1.64 -6.30
N SER A 48 5.06 1.76 -7.63
CA SER A 48 4.80 3.00 -8.36
C SER A 48 3.41 3.06 -9.01
N LEU A 49 2.66 1.96 -9.00
CA LEU A 49 1.34 1.83 -9.63
C LEU A 49 0.37 2.94 -9.25
N PHE A 50 0.43 3.43 -8.01
CA PHE A 50 -0.52 4.42 -7.46
C PHE A 50 -0.03 5.87 -7.57
N GLY A 51 1.17 6.08 -8.09
CA GLY A 51 1.85 7.38 -8.07
C GLY A 51 2.52 7.67 -6.72
N HIS A 52 2.96 8.93 -6.54
CA HIS A 52 3.55 9.37 -5.28
C HIS A 52 3.23 10.84 -5.00
N THR A 53 3.33 11.29 -3.74
CA THR A 53 3.16 12.70 -3.39
C THR A 53 4.21 13.16 -2.38
N ALA A 54 4.58 14.42 -2.48
CA ALA A 54 5.63 15.04 -1.66
C ALA A 54 5.33 16.52 -1.39
N ILE A 55 6.07 17.13 -0.46
CA ILE A 55 6.01 18.57 -0.20
C ILE A 55 7.34 19.19 -0.61
N ARG A 56 7.31 20.23 -1.44
CA ARG A 56 8.49 21.03 -1.79
C ARG A 56 8.49 22.33 -1.00
N VAL A 57 9.65 22.70 -0.48
CA VAL A 57 9.91 24.02 0.08
C VAL A 57 11.05 24.64 -0.72
N GLN A 58 10.78 25.78 -1.36
CA GLN A 58 11.74 26.57 -2.11
C GLN A 58 11.86 27.96 -1.50
N ASP A 59 13.07 28.39 -1.18
CA ASP A 59 13.39 29.73 -0.70
C ASP A 59 14.71 30.17 -1.33
N THR A 60 14.62 31.10 -2.30
CA THR A 60 15.77 31.58 -3.06
C THR A 60 16.77 32.38 -2.21
N THR A 61 16.30 33.05 -1.15
CA THR A 61 17.16 33.87 -0.29
C THR A 61 18.04 32.99 0.59
N ASN A 62 17.49 31.89 1.09
CA ASN A 62 18.20 30.92 1.92
C ASN A 62 18.82 29.76 1.11
N ALA A 63 18.75 29.80 -0.22
CA ALA A 63 19.19 28.74 -1.13
C ALA A 63 18.59 27.36 -0.80
N ILE A 64 17.33 27.33 -0.35
CA ILE A 64 16.59 26.10 -0.05
C ILE A 64 15.80 25.71 -1.29
N ASP A 65 15.94 24.46 -1.72
CA ASP A 65 15.03 23.84 -2.69
C ASP A 65 14.95 22.32 -2.43
N ILE A 66 14.10 21.96 -1.46
CA ILE A 66 14.06 20.64 -0.84
C ILE A 66 12.68 20.02 -1.04
N VAL A 67 12.65 18.72 -1.32
CA VAL A 67 11.45 17.89 -1.42
C VAL A 67 11.42 16.88 -0.28
N TYR A 68 10.39 16.99 0.56
CA TYR A 68 10.10 16.10 1.68
C TYR A 68 9.18 14.97 1.22
N ASN A 69 9.65 13.74 1.39
CA ASN A 69 8.98 12.52 0.98
C ASN A 69 8.64 11.68 2.19
N TYR A 70 7.43 11.12 2.22
CA TYR A 70 7.04 10.11 3.19
C TYR A 70 6.99 8.75 2.51
N GLY A 71 7.49 7.71 3.17
CA GLY A 71 7.38 6.33 2.68
C GLY A 71 8.70 5.69 2.28
N ALA A 72 9.83 6.27 2.69
CA ALA A 72 11.11 5.58 2.64
C ALA A 72 11.14 4.46 3.69
N PHE A 73 11.94 3.43 3.44
CA PHE A 73 12.16 2.32 4.36
C PHE A 73 13.57 1.75 4.15
N ASP A 74 14.08 1.03 5.15
CA ASP A 74 15.43 0.45 5.09
C ASP A 74 15.36 -1.06 4.81
N PHE A 75 15.89 -1.48 3.66
CA PHE A 75 15.99 -2.89 3.28
C PHE A 75 16.93 -3.70 4.19
N ASN A 76 17.87 -3.05 4.89
CA ASN A 76 18.76 -3.70 5.85
C ASN A 76 18.08 -3.96 7.21
N THR A 77 16.81 -3.58 7.37
CA THR A 77 16.05 -3.86 8.59
C THR A 77 16.06 -5.37 8.90
N PRO A 78 16.49 -5.78 10.11
CA PRO A 78 16.48 -7.19 10.48
C PRO A 78 15.08 -7.80 10.37
N ASN A 79 15.00 -8.96 9.73
CA ASN A 79 13.75 -9.67 9.41
C ASN A 79 12.77 -8.83 8.56
N PHE A 80 13.27 -8.04 7.61
CA PHE A 80 12.49 -7.15 6.74
C PHE A 80 11.19 -7.78 6.24
N VAL A 81 11.28 -8.94 5.57
CA VAL A 81 10.12 -9.64 4.99
C VAL A 81 9.08 -10.00 6.05
N MET A 82 9.51 -10.50 7.22
CA MET A 82 8.61 -10.86 8.31
C MET A 82 7.91 -9.62 8.88
N LYS A 83 8.65 -8.51 9.07
CA LYS A 83 8.07 -7.24 9.54
C LYS A 83 7.10 -6.62 8.53
N PHE A 84 7.39 -6.78 7.24
CA PHE A 84 6.51 -6.35 6.16
C PHE A 84 5.19 -7.15 6.16
N ILE A 85 5.25 -8.49 6.21
CA ILE A 85 4.05 -9.36 6.27
C ILE A 85 3.26 -9.11 7.56
N LYS A 86 3.95 -8.95 8.70
CA LYS A 86 3.33 -8.61 9.98
C LYS A 86 2.75 -7.19 9.99
N GLY A 87 3.14 -6.32 9.08
CA GLY A 87 2.65 -4.94 9.02
C GLY A 87 3.12 -4.06 10.16
N ASN A 88 4.34 -4.31 10.66
CA ASN A 88 5.01 -3.49 11.67
C ASN A 88 6.38 -2.95 11.20
N LEU A 89 6.66 -3.04 9.88
CA LEU A 89 7.80 -2.37 9.26
C LEU A 89 7.69 -0.86 9.46
N GLN A 90 8.78 -0.23 9.89
CA GLN A 90 8.84 1.22 10.08
C GLN A 90 9.27 1.88 8.77
N TYR A 91 8.48 2.85 8.35
CA TYR A 91 8.74 3.75 7.25
C TYR A 91 9.14 5.09 7.83
N PHE A 92 9.86 5.91 7.06
CA PHE A 92 10.29 7.22 7.51
C PHE A 92 10.16 8.29 6.43
N ALA A 93 10.25 9.54 6.87
CA ALA A 93 10.35 10.69 6.01
C ALA A 93 11.81 10.92 5.59
N VAL A 94 12.02 11.36 4.35
CA VAL A 94 13.33 11.74 3.80
C VAL A 94 13.23 13.07 3.08
N ALA A 95 14.35 13.76 2.99
CA ALA A 95 14.49 15.00 2.22
C ALA A 95 15.50 14.82 1.10
N HIS A 96 15.17 15.30 -0.09
CA HIS A 96 16.05 15.33 -1.26
C HIS A 96 16.11 16.73 -1.85
N SER A 97 17.19 17.07 -2.55
CA SER A 97 17.20 18.28 -3.37
C SER A 97 16.18 18.15 -4.49
N TYR A 98 15.51 19.26 -4.84
CA TYR A 98 14.54 19.27 -5.94
C TYR A 98 15.12 18.79 -7.28
N PRO A 99 16.36 19.16 -7.68
CA PRO A 99 16.97 18.62 -8.91
C PRO A 99 17.11 17.10 -8.90
N ASN A 100 17.56 16.50 -7.78
CA ASN A 100 17.70 15.05 -7.69
C ASN A 100 16.33 14.36 -7.75
N PHE A 101 15.34 14.93 -7.07
CA PHE A 101 13.97 14.44 -7.13
C PHE A 101 13.42 14.44 -8.55
N ILE A 102 13.54 15.57 -9.28
CA ILE A 102 13.07 15.68 -10.67
C ILE A 102 13.82 14.74 -11.61
N ASN A 103 15.15 14.62 -11.47
CA ASN A 103 15.96 13.70 -12.28
C ASN A 103 15.49 12.24 -12.15
N GLN A 104 15.06 11.81 -10.95
CA GLN A 104 14.51 10.48 -10.74
C GLN A 104 13.25 10.25 -11.60
N TYR A 105 12.28 11.17 -11.58
CA TYR A 105 11.04 11.02 -12.35
C TYR A 105 11.26 11.19 -13.86
N GLN A 106 12.28 11.93 -14.29
CA GLN A 106 12.72 11.94 -15.68
C GLN A 106 13.27 10.58 -16.11
N TYR A 107 14.14 9.97 -15.29
CA TYR A 107 14.69 8.65 -15.55
C TYR A 107 13.60 7.58 -15.61
N GLU A 108 12.65 7.62 -14.67
CA GLU A 108 11.50 6.71 -14.62
C GLU A 108 10.42 7.00 -15.68
N LYS A 109 10.52 8.12 -16.41
CA LYS A 109 9.53 8.61 -17.39
C LYS A 109 8.12 8.77 -16.80
N ARG A 110 8.03 9.40 -15.63
CA ARG A 110 6.77 9.63 -14.92
C ARG A 110 6.49 11.13 -14.83
N SER A 111 5.26 11.53 -15.14
CA SER A 111 4.86 12.95 -15.08
C SER A 111 4.98 13.49 -13.65
N VAL A 112 5.28 14.79 -13.51
CA VAL A 112 5.33 15.48 -12.22
C VAL A 112 4.52 16.76 -12.32
N TYR A 113 3.63 16.95 -11.35
CA TYR A 113 2.75 18.10 -11.23
C TYR A 113 2.95 18.79 -9.90
N GLU A 114 2.80 20.11 -9.87
CA GLU A 114 3.05 20.94 -8.69
C GLU A 114 1.85 21.87 -8.43
N GLN A 115 1.41 21.91 -7.18
CA GLN A 115 0.38 22.83 -6.68
C GLN A 115 0.94 23.63 -5.50
N GLU A 116 1.25 24.90 -5.74
CA GLU A 116 1.73 25.80 -4.69
C GLU A 116 0.61 26.12 -3.69
N LEU A 117 0.89 25.99 -2.40
CA LEU A 117 -0.02 26.35 -1.32
C LEU A 117 -0.15 27.86 -1.18
N ASN A 118 -1.38 28.34 -1.18
CA ASN A 118 -1.73 29.73 -1.00
C ASN A 118 -1.97 30.02 0.50
N ILE A 119 -0.89 29.99 1.29
CA ILE A 119 -0.91 30.18 2.74
C ILE A 119 0.06 31.31 3.16
N PRO A 120 -0.21 32.05 4.25
CA PRO A 120 0.66 33.12 4.71
C PRO A 120 2.05 32.62 5.16
N LEU A 121 3.05 33.51 5.15
CA LEU A 121 4.45 33.18 5.45
C LEU A 121 4.67 32.50 6.81
N ASN A 122 3.93 32.92 7.85
CA ASN A 122 4.02 32.27 9.17
C ASN A 122 3.57 30.80 9.13
N LEU A 123 2.58 30.45 8.30
CA LEU A 123 2.18 29.05 8.11
C LEU A 123 3.16 28.29 7.23
N LYS A 124 3.81 28.94 6.26
CA LYS A 124 4.93 28.35 5.51
C LYS A 124 6.10 28.01 6.45
N GLN A 125 6.47 28.93 7.35
CA GLN A 125 7.47 28.69 8.39
C GLN A 125 7.07 27.51 9.28
N LYS A 126 5.84 27.53 9.82
CA LYS A 126 5.33 26.45 10.67
C LYS A 126 5.33 25.09 9.96
N LEU A 127 5.00 25.04 8.65
CA LEU A 127 5.07 23.81 7.86
C LEU A 127 6.51 23.30 7.72
N PHE A 128 7.44 24.20 7.39
CA PHE A 128 8.86 23.88 7.27
C PHE A 128 9.45 23.39 8.60
N ASP A 129 9.11 24.04 9.70
CA ASP A 129 9.52 23.62 11.05
C ASP A 129 8.96 22.23 11.36
N ASN A 130 7.67 21.99 11.14
CA ASN A 130 7.04 20.67 11.33
C ASN A 130 7.73 19.57 10.51
N LEU A 131 8.09 19.86 9.26
CA LEU A 131 8.79 18.94 8.37
C LEU A 131 10.19 18.61 8.87
N ASN A 132 10.97 19.61 9.27
CA ASN A 132 12.32 19.42 9.79
C ASN A 132 12.32 18.76 11.17
N THR A 133 11.38 19.11 12.05
CA THR A 133 11.18 18.44 13.33
C THR A 133 10.85 16.96 13.12
N SER A 134 9.98 16.64 12.15
CA SER A 134 9.67 15.25 11.82
C SER A 134 10.93 14.48 11.42
N LEU A 135 11.78 15.06 10.56
CA LEU A 135 13.05 14.44 10.16
C LEU A 135 14.05 14.26 11.31
N ALA A 136 14.17 15.26 12.21
CA ALA A 136 15.21 15.29 13.24
C ALA A 136 14.88 14.49 14.51
N SER A 137 13.60 14.40 14.89
CA SER A 137 13.17 13.88 16.20
C SER A 137 13.02 12.36 16.27
N GLY A 138 13.17 11.65 15.13
CA GLY A 138 12.81 10.24 15.02
C GLY A 138 11.30 10.00 14.89
N GLU A 139 10.44 11.01 15.14
CA GLU A 139 8.99 10.97 14.89
C GLU A 139 8.64 10.82 13.40
N SER A 140 9.61 10.95 12.51
CA SER A 140 9.49 10.57 11.10
C SER A 140 9.14 9.10 10.93
N HIS A 141 9.44 8.22 11.91
CA HIS A 141 9.14 6.80 11.81
C HIS A 141 7.66 6.50 12.05
N TYR A 142 7.07 5.74 11.14
CA TYR A 142 5.70 5.29 11.26
C TYR A 142 5.47 3.91 10.66
N THR A 143 4.47 3.21 11.18
CA THR A 143 3.98 1.98 10.57
C THR A 143 3.06 2.29 9.41
N TYR A 144 3.48 1.90 8.20
CA TYR A 144 2.69 2.10 6.99
C TYR A 144 1.37 1.32 7.02
N LYS A 145 0.32 1.97 6.55
CA LYS A 145 -1.02 1.42 6.33
C LYS A 145 -1.50 1.93 4.99
N PHE A 146 -1.80 1.02 4.07
CA PHE A 146 -2.01 1.38 2.67
C PHE A 146 -3.09 2.46 2.47
N ILE A 147 -4.17 2.45 3.25
CA ILE A 147 -5.22 3.49 3.19
C ILE A 147 -5.03 4.56 4.26
N ASP A 148 -4.70 4.17 5.49
CA ASP A 148 -4.76 5.07 6.64
C ASP A 148 -3.49 5.89 6.88
N LYS A 149 -2.33 5.38 6.45
CA LYS A 149 -1.02 5.94 6.80
C LYS A 149 0.00 5.65 5.70
N ASN A 150 -0.05 6.46 4.65
CA ASN A 150 0.79 6.37 3.48
C ASN A 150 1.36 7.75 3.10
N CYS A 151 2.09 7.85 1.97
CA CYS A 151 2.68 9.12 1.54
C CYS A 151 1.64 10.25 1.41
N THR A 152 0.45 9.95 0.90
CA THR A 152 -0.63 10.90 0.71
C THR A 152 -1.25 11.35 2.02
N SER A 153 -1.63 10.41 2.89
CA SER A 153 -2.27 10.76 4.16
C SER A 153 -1.30 11.51 5.08
N MET A 154 -0.01 11.18 5.05
CA MET A 154 1.01 11.90 5.82
C MET A 154 1.16 13.35 5.35
N VAL A 155 1.08 13.63 4.04
CA VAL A 155 1.06 14.99 3.49
C VAL A 155 -0.21 15.74 3.89
N VAL A 156 -1.37 15.09 3.82
CA VAL A 156 -2.64 15.67 4.29
C VAL A 156 -2.57 16.03 5.77
N ASP A 157 -2.09 15.11 6.60
CA ASP A 157 -2.02 15.25 8.05
C ASP A 157 -1.08 16.40 8.45
N ILE A 158 0.11 16.49 7.86
CA ILE A 158 1.06 17.56 8.22
C ILE A 158 0.60 18.94 7.76
N ILE A 159 -0.09 19.04 6.61
CA ILE A 159 -0.67 20.31 6.16
C ILE A 159 -1.81 20.71 7.10
N ASN A 160 -2.77 19.82 7.36
CA ASN A 160 -3.90 20.10 8.27
C ASN A 160 -3.41 20.45 9.69
N LYS A 161 -2.41 19.72 10.23
CA LYS A 161 -1.75 20.04 11.51
C LYS A 161 -1.15 21.44 11.50
N THR A 162 -0.53 21.84 10.39
CA THR A 162 0.06 23.18 10.26
C THR A 162 -1.00 24.26 10.26
N LEU A 163 -2.07 24.06 9.48
CA LEU A 163 -3.20 24.99 9.37
C LEU A 163 -4.06 25.05 10.63
N ASP A 164 -3.88 24.11 11.56
CA ASP A 164 -4.67 23.96 12.79
C ASP A 164 -6.17 23.77 12.49
N THR A 165 -6.47 23.05 11.39
CA THR A 165 -7.83 22.75 10.95
C THR A 165 -7.84 21.60 9.94
N VAL A 166 -9.01 21.00 9.71
CA VAL A 166 -9.21 19.95 8.71
C VAL A 166 -9.62 20.60 7.37
N ALA A 167 -8.67 21.24 6.70
CA ALA A 167 -8.93 21.94 5.44
C ALA A 167 -8.97 20.99 4.23
N ILE A 168 -8.05 20.02 4.19
CA ILE A 168 -7.98 19.05 3.10
C ILE A 168 -8.90 17.87 3.43
N VAL A 169 -9.98 17.74 2.65
CA VAL A 169 -11.01 16.70 2.80
C VAL A 169 -11.28 16.00 1.47
N LYS A 170 -11.71 14.73 1.53
CA LYS A 170 -12.13 14.00 0.34
C LYS A 170 -13.42 14.59 -0.22
N ASN A 171 -13.44 14.85 -1.53
CA ASN A 171 -14.56 15.50 -2.21
C ASN A 171 -14.85 14.92 -3.62
N THR A 172 -14.28 13.75 -3.91
CA THR A 172 -14.55 12.94 -5.11
C THR A 172 -14.59 11.47 -4.70
N ASP A 173 -15.27 10.64 -5.48
CA ASP A 173 -15.23 9.17 -5.35
C ASP A 173 -15.59 8.67 -3.93
N THR A 174 -16.56 9.33 -3.28
CA THR A 174 -17.01 9.04 -1.91
C THR A 174 -18.10 7.98 -1.83
N ASP A 175 -18.79 7.75 -2.94
CA ASP A 175 -19.92 6.82 -3.12
C ASP A 175 -19.49 5.44 -3.64
N ILE A 176 -18.21 5.27 -3.95
CA ILE A 176 -17.61 4.00 -4.38
C ILE A 176 -16.62 3.46 -3.34
N THR A 177 -16.38 2.15 -3.40
CA THR A 177 -15.49 1.48 -2.45
C THR A 177 -14.01 1.77 -2.72
N TYR A 178 -13.15 1.69 -1.70
CA TYR A 178 -11.69 1.79 -1.87
C TYR A 178 -11.17 0.82 -2.94
N ARG A 179 -11.71 -0.40 -3.00
CA ARG A 179 -11.38 -1.40 -4.01
C ARG A 179 -11.70 -0.91 -5.42
N THR A 180 -12.87 -0.34 -5.63
CA THR A 180 -13.27 0.22 -6.92
C THR A 180 -12.36 1.37 -7.34
N ILE A 181 -11.98 2.24 -6.39
CA ILE A 181 -11.07 3.37 -6.63
C ILE A 181 -9.69 2.89 -7.11
N LEU A 182 -9.22 1.75 -6.61
CA LEU A 182 -7.90 1.21 -6.95
C LEU A 182 -7.84 0.54 -8.32
N TYR A 183 -8.97 0.07 -8.85
CA TYR A 183 -9.00 -0.77 -10.05
C TYR A 183 -8.42 -0.16 -11.32
N PRO A 184 -8.59 1.14 -11.61
CA PRO A 184 -7.95 1.79 -12.76
C PRO A 184 -6.42 1.82 -12.66
N TYR A 185 -5.84 1.78 -11.46
CA TYR A 185 -4.38 1.79 -11.26
C TYR A 185 -3.72 0.46 -11.59
N PHE A 186 -4.51 -0.60 -11.84
CA PHE A 186 -4.00 -1.90 -12.26
C PHE A 186 -4.22 -2.17 -13.76
N ASP A 187 -4.48 -1.14 -14.57
CA ASP A 187 -4.57 -1.31 -16.01
C ASP A 187 -3.23 -1.82 -16.56
N GLY A 188 -3.27 -2.90 -17.36
CA GLY A 188 -2.07 -3.63 -17.81
C GLY A 188 -1.44 -4.57 -16.77
N HIS A 189 -1.99 -4.64 -15.56
CA HIS A 189 -1.45 -5.37 -14.40
C HIS A 189 -2.50 -6.33 -13.81
N PHE A 190 -2.93 -7.30 -14.62
CA PHE A 190 -4.04 -8.21 -14.28
C PHE A 190 -3.77 -9.04 -13.01
N TYR A 191 -2.57 -9.62 -12.87
CA TYR A 191 -2.25 -10.47 -11.72
C TYR A 191 -2.11 -9.68 -10.43
N GLU A 192 -1.66 -8.43 -10.50
CA GLU A 192 -1.64 -7.49 -9.38
C GLU A 192 -3.07 -7.14 -8.96
N LYS A 193 -3.96 -6.86 -9.94
CA LYS A 193 -5.39 -6.63 -9.68
C LYS A 193 -6.06 -7.85 -9.04
N LEU A 194 -5.76 -9.05 -9.53
CA LEU A 194 -6.28 -10.31 -9.01
C LEU A 194 -5.73 -10.58 -7.59
N GLY A 195 -4.42 -10.47 -7.41
CA GLY A 195 -3.73 -10.72 -6.15
C GLY A 195 -4.17 -9.77 -5.05
N THR A 196 -4.23 -8.47 -5.34
CA THR A 196 -4.78 -7.46 -4.41
C THR A 196 -6.25 -7.73 -4.11
N SER A 197 -7.02 -8.18 -5.11
CA SER A 197 -8.42 -8.52 -4.90
C SER A 197 -8.61 -9.72 -3.98
N ILE A 198 -7.69 -10.68 -4.00
CA ILE A 198 -7.71 -11.87 -3.15
C ILE A 198 -7.13 -11.58 -1.76
N ILE A 199 -6.04 -10.82 -1.64
CA ILE A 199 -5.34 -10.63 -0.36
C ILE A 199 -6.06 -9.63 0.55
N PHE A 200 -6.72 -8.61 -0.01
CA PHE A 200 -7.44 -7.62 0.78
C PHE A 200 -8.79 -8.15 1.27
N GLY A 201 -9.04 -7.96 2.56
CA GLY A 201 -10.27 -8.30 3.25
C GLY A 201 -11.31 -7.18 3.23
N LYS A 202 -12.10 -7.10 4.31
CA LYS A 202 -13.32 -6.27 4.36
C LYS A 202 -13.07 -4.76 4.21
N LYS A 203 -11.92 -4.27 4.68
CA LYS A 203 -11.65 -2.82 4.76
C LYS A 203 -11.72 -2.12 3.40
N VAL A 204 -11.17 -2.73 2.35
CA VAL A 204 -11.18 -2.13 1.02
C VAL A 204 -12.56 -2.15 0.36
N ASP A 205 -13.52 -2.88 0.93
CA ASP A 205 -14.91 -2.91 0.46
C ASP A 205 -15.76 -1.79 1.11
N GLN A 206 -15.18 -0.98 2.00
CA GLN A 206 -15.83 0.20 2.56
C GLN A 206 -15.79 1.36 1.56
N LEU A 207 -16.73 2.30 1.72
CA LEU A 207 -16.76 3.54 0.94
C LEU A 207 -15.48 4.35 1.14
N GLY A 208 -15.00 4.94 0.04
CA GLY A 208 -13.78 5.74 0.02
C GLY A 208 -13.94 7.05 0.77
N SER A 209 -13.74 7.04 2.08
CA SER A 209 -13.90 8.23 2.95
C SER A 209 -12.62 9.04 3.16
N LYS A 210 -11.44 8.44 2.94
CA LYS A 210 -10.13 9.09 3.11
C LYS A 210 -9.48 9.40 1.76
N ILE A 211 -8.70 10.48 1.72
CA ILE A 211 -7.73 10.74 0.65
C ILE A 211 -6.52 9.85 0.92
N PHE A 212 -6.26 8.89 0.03
CA PHE A 212 -5.15 7.95 0.19
C PHE A 212 -4.31 7.84 -1.08
N LEU A 213 -4.81 8.31 -2.22
CA LEU A 213 -4.06 8.34 -3.48
C LEU A 213 -3.56 9.74 -3.84
N PRO A 214 -2.34 9.88 -4.41
CA PRO A 214 -1.77 11.15 -4.82
C PRO A 214 -2.68 11.99 -5.72
N PHE A 215 -3.32 11.35 -6.71
CA PHE A 215 -4.24 12.05 -7.62
C PHE A 215 -5.58 12.42 -6.97
N GLU A 216 -6.01 11.74 -5.90
CA GLU A 216 -7.16 12.20 -5.10
C GLU A 216 -6.80 13.48 -4.34
N LEU A 217 -5.59 13.54 -3.76
CA LEU A 217 -5.09 14.74 -3.09
C LEU A 217 -4.99 15.91 -4.09
N GLN A 218 -4.41 15.68 -5.26
CA GLN A 218 -4.32 16.67 -6.33
C GLN A 218 -5.70 17.24 -6.72
N LYS A 219 -6.69 16.36 -6.91
CA LYS A 219 -8.09 16.75 -7.20
C LYS A 219 -8.71 17.52 -6.04
N SER A 220 -8.48 17.08 -4.80
CA SER A 220 -9.01 17.74 -3.61
C SER A 220 -8.46 19.16 -3.46
N LEU A 221 -7.15 19.35 -3.62
CA LEU A 221 -6.45 20.65 -3.53
C LEU A 221 -6.99 21.69 -4.52
N LYS A 222 -7.56 21.28 -5.65
CA LYS A 222 -8.21 22.19 -6.61
C LYS A 222 -9.53 22.78 -6.10
N LYS A 223 -10.16 22.16 -5.12
CA LYS A 223 -11.52 22.50 -4.65
C LYS A 223 -11.56 23.03 -3.22
N VAL A 224 -10.62 22.63 -2.37
CA VAL A 224 -10.61 23.04 -0.95
C VAL A 224 -10.14 24.48 -0.78
N SER A 225 -10.65 25.14 0.25
CA SER A 225 -10.33 26.51 0.60
C SER A 225 -9.86 26.61 2.05
N PHE A 226 -9.09 27.65 2.34
CA PHE A 226 -8.64 28.01 3.67
C PHE A 226 -8.75 29.52 3.82
N GLN A 227 -9.38 30.01 4.89
CA GLN A 227 -9.62 31.44 5.12
C GLN A 227 -10.28 32.15 3.91
N ASN A 228 -11.34 31.54 3.35
CA ASN A 228 -12.13 32.05 2.21
C ASN A 228 -11.37 32.22 0.88
N GLN A 229 -10.18 31.63 0.74
CA GLN A 229 -9.44 31.59 -0.52
C GLN A 229 -9.07 30.14 -0.87
N PRO A 230 -8.86 29.81 -2.16
CA PRO A 230 -8.36 28.49 -2.55
C PRO A 230 -7.07 28.15 -1.78
N LEU A 231 -7.00 26.94 -1.21
CA LEU A 231 -5.84 26.52 -0.41
C LEU A 231 -4.58 26.31 -1.28
N ALA A 232 -4.76 25.93 -2.55
CA ALA A 232 -3.68 25.76 -3.50
C ALA A 232 -3.96 26.50 -4.81
N LYS A 233 -2.90 26.93 -5.47
CA LYS A 233 -2.94 27.50 -6.82
C LYS A 233 -3.28 26.41 -7.85
N GLN A 234 -3.49 26.84 -9.10
CA GLN A 234 -3.71 25.93 -10.20
C GLN A 234 -2.54 24.95 -10.37
N ASN A 235 -2.87 23.75 -10.85
CA ASN A 235 -1.90 22.69 -11.08
C ASN A 235 -0.96 23.03 -12.22
N LYS A 236 0.34 23.06 -11.95
CA LYS A 236 1.40 23.27 -12.93
C LYS A 236 2.02 21.94 -13.32
N THR A 237 2.10 21.65 -14.61
CA THR A 237 2.88 20.53 -15.12
C THR A 237 4.37 20.91 -15.12
N ILE A 238 5.19 20.09 -14.46
CA ILE A 238 6.65 20.23 -14.42
C ILE A 238 7.30 19.34 -15.46
N ILE A 239 6.85 18.08 -15.54
CA ILE A 239 7.28 17.10 -16.53
C ILE A 239 6.05 16.34 -16.98
N GLU A 240 5.93 16.10 -18.29
CA GLU A 240 4.82 15.35 -18.87
C GLU A 240 5.39 14.15 -19.63
N PHE A 241 4.87 12.97 -19.30
CA PHE A 241 5.10 11.74 -20.05
C PHE A 241 3.75 11.10 -20.34
N LYS A 242 3.68 10.36 -21.45
CA LYS A 242 2.53 9.52 -21.73
C LYS A 242 2.58 8.30 -20.80
N ASN A 243 1.49 8.04 -20.08
CA ASN A 243 1.34 6.79 -19.34
C ASN A 243 1.15 5.64 -20.33
N ASP A 244 2.22 4.92 -20.62
CA ASP A 244 2.16 3.71 -21.44
C ASP A 244 1.76 2.52 -20.57
N VAL A 245 0.53 2.03 -20.78
CA VAL A 245 0.04 0.80 -20.17
C VAL A 245 0.88 -0.36 -20.73
N PRO A 246 1.53 -1.17 -19.87
CA PRO A 246 2.40 -2.22 -20.34
C PRO A 246 1.57 -3.29 -21.03
N MET A 247 1.95 -3.64 -22.26
CA MET A 247 1.41 -4.80 -22.94
C MET A 247 2.22 -6.03 -22.55
N SER A 248 1.60 -6.99 -21.86
CA SER A 248 2.24 -8.24 -21.47
C SER A 248 1.52 -9.44 -22.08
N SER A 249 2.28 -10.29 -22.77
CA SER A 249 1.79 -11.60 -23.24
C SER A 249 1.47 -12.55 -22.08
N TRP A 250 2.06 -12.32 -20.90
CA TRP A 250 1.81 -13.08 -19.69
C TRP A 250 0.76 -12.45 -18.78
N ASN A 251 0.88 -11.16 -18.46
CA ASN A 251 0.06 -10.49 -17.44
C ASN A 251 -1.28 -9.99 -18.04
N ASN A 252 -2.20 -10.91 -18.29
CA ASN A 252 -3.52 -10.62 -18.85
C ASN A 252 -4.56 -11.64 -18.37
N PRO A 253 -5.86 -11.35 -18.51
CA PRO A 253 -6.90 -12.31 -18.10
C PRO A 253 -6.87 -13.63 -18.88
N TYR A 254 -6.42 -13.64 -20.14
CA TYR A 254 -6.47 -14.83 -20.98
C TYR A 254 -5.54 -15.94 -20.50
N THR A 255 -4.31 -15.62 -20.10
CA THR A 255 -3.36 -16.60 -19.54
C THR A 255 -3.90 -17.23 -18.25
N TYR A 256 -4.57 -16.44 -17.42
CA TYR A 256 -5.28 -16.91 -16.23
C TYR A 256 -6.44 -17.84 -16.59
N PHE A 257 -7.29 -17.48 -17.55
CA PHE A 257 -8.37 -18.34 -18.03
C PHE A 257 -7.85 -19.65 -18.64
N ILE A 258 -6.79 -19.59 -19.45
CA ILE A 258 -6.15 -20.77 -20.05
C ILE A 258 -5.61 -21.70 -18.95
N LEU A 259 -4.94 -21.16 -17.93
CA LEU A 259 -4.41 -21.94 -16.82
C LEU A 259 -5.53 -22.69 -16.07
N LEU A 260 -6.61 -22.00 -15.71
CA LEU A 260 -7.74 -22.61 -15.01
C LEU A 260 -8.51 -23.59 -15.89
N SER A 261 -8.67 -23.26 -17.16
CA SER A 261 -9.28 -24.16 -18.16
C SER A 261 -8.44 -25.41 -18.32
N PHE A 262 -7.11 -25.30 -18.36
CA PHE A 262 -6.21 -26.45 -18.41
C PHE A 262 -6.40 -27.38 -17.21
N ILE A 263 -6.47 -26.84 -15.99
CA ILE A 263 -6.73 -27.62 -14.76
C ILE A 263 -8.08 -28.35 -14.88
N VAL A 264 -9.11 -27.67 -15.37
CA VAL A 264 -10.42 -28.29 -15.59
C VAL A 264 -10.34 -29.36 -16.67
N PHE A 265 -9.87 -29.08 -17.88
CA PHE A 265 -9.99 -30.02 -19.00
C PHE A 265 -8.99 -31.19 -18.96
N ILE A 266 -7.81 -31.02 -18.35
CA ILE A 266 -6.82 -32.10 -18.25
C ILE A 266 -7.35 -33.30 -17.45
N ASN A 267 -8.24 -33.04 -16.48
CA ASN A 267 -8.90 -34.04 -15.63
C ASN A 267 -7.94 -35.13 -15.08
N LYS A 268 -6.73 -34.70 -14.71
CA LYS A 268 -5.71 -35.55 -14.12
C LYS A 268 -5.70 -35.35 -12.61
N LYS A 269 -5.85 -36.46 -11.89
CA LYS A 269 -5.81 -36.51 -10.42
C LYS A 269 -4.60 -35.81 -9.81
N SER A 270 -3.41 -35.93 -10.40
CA SER A 270 -2.20 -35.25 -9.91
C SER A 270 -2.32 -33.73 -9.99
N ILE A 271 -2.94 -33.21 -11.05
CA ILE A 271 -3.16 -31.78 -11.23
C ILE A 271 -4.21 -31.26 -10.25
N ASP A 272 -5.31 -32.00 -10.07
CA ASP A 272 -6.35 -31.66 -9.09
C ASP A 272 -5.76 -31.57 -7.66
N LEU A 273 -4.92 -32.55 -7.27
CA LEU A 273 -4.26 -32.56 -5.97
C LEU A 273 -3.25 -31.41 -5.82
N PHE A 274 -2.49 -31.12 -6.88
CA PHE A 274 -1.54 -30.01 -6.88
C PHE A 274 -2.26 -28.66 -6.74
N TYR A 275 -3.33 -28.46 -7.50
CA TYR A 275 -4.19 -27.29 -7.38
C TYR A 275 -4.78 -27.13 -5.97
N LEU A 276 -5.38 -28.20 -5.41
CA LEU A 276 -5.93 -28.16 -4.05
C LEU A 276 -4.85 -27.89 -3.01
N SER A 277 -3.61 -28.34 -3.22
CA SER A 277 -2.46 -28.04 -2.35
C SER A 277 -2.13 -26.55 -2.35
N ILE A 278 -2.12 -25.90 -3.52
CA ILE A 278 -1.93 -24.45 -3.62
C ILE A 278 -3.05 -23.71 -2.89
N MET A 279 -4.31 -24.09 -3.13
CA MET A 279 -5.47 -23.47 -2.47
C MET A 279 -5.43 -23.63 -0.94
N ALA A 280 -4.98 -24.79 -0.47
CA ALA A 280 -4.82 -25.08 0.95
C ALA A 280 -3.71 -24.23 1.60
N ILE A 281 -2.54 -24.12 0.93
CA ILE A 281 -1.42 -23.29 1.40
C ILE A 281 -1.84 -21.81 1.47
N LEU A 282 -2.53 -21.31 0.44
CA LEU A 282 -3.08 -19.96 0.46
C LEU A 282 -4.09 -19.77 1.60
N GLY A 283 -4.89 -20.79 1.92
CA GLY A 283 -5.82 -20.73 3.04
C GLY A 283 -5.15 -20.65 4.40
N ILE A 284 -4.06 -21.39 4.61
CA ILE A 284 -3.22 -21.25 5.81
C ILE A 284 -2.63 -19.84 5.86
N PHE A 285 -2.09 -19.37 4.73
CA PHE A 285 -1.53 -18.03 4.64
C PHE A 285 -2.55 -16.97 5.04
N PHE A 286 -3.77 -16.98 4.50
CA PHE A 286 -4.82 -16.03 4.86
C PHE A 286 -5.29 -16.15 6.31
N ALA A 287 -5.40 -17.36 6.85
CA ALA A 287 -5.71 -17.56 8.26
C ALA A 287 -4.61 -16.94 9.14
N PHE A 288 -3.34 -17.15 8.78
CA PHE A 288 -2.20 -16.60 9.50
C PHE A 288 -2.15 -15.08 9.39
N VAL A 289 -2.15 -14.50 8.18
CA VAL A 289 -2.05 -13.03 8.04
C VAL A 289 -3.30 -12.32 8.54
N GLY A 290 -4.48 -12.91 8.41
CA GLY A 290 -5.72 -12.31 8.90
C GLY A 290 -5.79 -12.21 10.43
N PHE A 291 -5.14 -13.14 11.14
CA PHE A 291 -5.08 -13.14 12.61
C PHE A 291 -3.84 -12.44 13.17
N TYR A 292 -2.68 -12.62 12.52
CA TYR A 292 -1.38 -12.18 13.03
C TYR A 292 -0.89 -10.84 12.47
N SER A 293 -1.30 -10.48 11.25
CA SER A 293 -0.85 -9.23 10.63
C SER A 293 -1.52 -8.03 11.28
N LEU A 294 -0.73 -6.99 11.50
CA LEU A 294 -1.22 -5.67 11.90
C LEU A 294 -1.75 -4.87 10.71
N HIS A 295 -1.74 -5.39 9.48
CA HIS A 295 -2.35 -4.75 8.31
C HIS A 295 -3.88 -4.86 8.36
N PRO A 296 -4.61 -3.77 8.66
CA PRO A 296 -6.06 -3.83 8.78
C PRO A 296 -6.73 -4.15 7.44
N GLU A 297 -6.06 -3.88 6.32
CA GLU A 297 -6.53 -4.20 4.97
C GLU A 297 -6.62 -5.71 4.72
N LEU A 298 -5.88 -6.54 5.47
CA LEU A 298 -5.88 -8.00 5.35
C LEU A 298 -6.89 -8.67 6.30
N GLY A 299 -7.40 -7.92 7.28
CA GLY A 299 -8.34 -8.43 8.29
C GLY A 299 -9.71 -8.80 7.70
N TYR A 300 -10.36 -9.79 8.33
CA TYR A 300 -11.68 -10.30 7.92
C TYR A 300 -11.75 -10.66 6.43
N ASN A 301 -10.70 -11.30 5.92
CA ASN A 301 -10.63 -11.71 4.52
C ASN A 301 -11.53 -12.94 4.27
N TYR A 302 -12.71 -12.68 3.73
CA TYR A 302 -13.72 -13.68 3.39
C TYR A 302 -13.30 -14.59 2.21
N ASN A 303 -12.22 -14.27 1.50
CA ASN A 303 -11.63 -15.19 0.52
C ASN A 303 -11.13 -16.48 1.20
N ILE A 304 -11.00 -16.52 2.53
CA ILE A 304 -10.77 -17.75 3.29
C ILE A 304 -11.84 -18.82 3.02
N LEU A 305 -13.05 -18.47 2.60
CA LEU A 305 -14.08 -19.47 2.23
C LEU A 305 -13.71 -20.23 0.94
N LEU A 306 -13.04 -19.56 0.00
CA LEU A 306 -12.49 -20.15 -1.22
C LEU A 306 -11.15 -20.85 -0.95
N PHE A 307 -10.24 -20.18 -0.23
CA PHE A 307 -8.94 -20.68 0.19
C PHE A 307 -9.01 -21.05 1.67
N ASN A 308 -9.47 -22.25 2.01
CA ASN A 308 -9.66 -22.63 3.42
C ASN A 308 -8.65 -23.72 3.88
N PRO A 309 -8.26 -23.72 5.16
CA PRO A 309 -7.40 -24.77 5.73
C PRO A 309 -8.01 -26.17 5.71
N SER A 310 -9.34 -26.33 5.57
CA SER A 310 -9.96 -27.66 5.51
C SER A 310 -9.55 -28.46 4.27
N LEU A 311 -9.08 -27.78 3.22
CA LEU A 311 -8.46 -28.40 2.05
C LEU A 311 -7.20 -29.20 2.41
N LEU A 312 -6.43 -28.80 3.43
CA LEU A 312 -5.35 -29.65 3.96
C LEU A 312 -5.88 -30.94 4.55
N GLY A 313 -6.98 -30.86 5.30
CA GLY A 313 -7.66 -32.04 5.84
C GLY A 313 -8.09 -32.98 4.72
N LEU A 314 -8.65 -32.42 3.64
CA LEU A 314 -9.04 -33.20 2.46
C LEU A 314 -7.83 -33.91 1.85
N LEU A 315 -6.70 -33.21 1.68
CA LEU A 315 -5.46 -33.79 1.15
C LEU A 315 -4.85 -34.86 2.06
N TYR A 316 -4.87 -34.64 3.38
CA TYR A 316 -4.42 -35.63 4.36
C TYR A 316 -5.25 -36.92 4.27
N PHE A 317 -6.58 -36.81 4.32
CA PHE A 317 -7.45 -37.99 4.24
C PHE A 317 -7.44 -38.65 2.87
N TYR A 318 -7.10 -37.89 1.83
CA TYR A 318 -6.80 -38.43 0.51
C TYR A 318 -5.62 -39.39 0.56
N TRP A 319 -4.54 -38.99 1.24
CA TRP A 319 -3.35 -39.82 1.40
C TRP A 319 -3.61 -41.06 2.27
N THR A 320 -4.40 -40.91 3.35
CA THR A 320 -4.81 -42.04 4.21
C THR A 320 -5.95 -42.88 3.61
N LYS A 321 -6.39 -42.57 2.38
CA LYS A 321 -7.41 -43.30 1.61
C LYS A 321 -8.79 -43.42 2.30
N ASN A 322 -9.16 -42.48 3.17
CA ASN A 322 -10.45 -42.50 3.87
C ASN A 322 -11.57 -41.85 3.02
N LYS A 323 -12.18 -42.65 2.13
CA LYS A 323 -13.20 -42.17 1.17
C LYS A 323 -14.39 -41.44 1.80
N LYS A 324 -14.87 -41.88 2.97
CA LYS A 324 -16.02 -41.25 3.65
C LYS A 324 -15.69 -39.81 4.05
N VAL A 325 -14.50 -39.60 4.63
CA VAL A 325 -14.07 -38.27 5.09
C VAL A 325 -13.75 -37.37 3.90
N ILE A 326 -13.10 -37.90 2.86
CA ILE A 326 -12.84 -37.15 1.61
C ILE A 326 -14.15 -36.63 1.01
N TYR A 327 -15.17 -37.48 0.91
CA TYR A 327 -16.50 -37.10 0.40
C TYR A 327 -17.13 -35.98 1.22
N ASN A 328 -17.16 -36.14 2.55
CA ASN A 328 -17.75 -35.14 3.45
C ASN A 328 -17.00 -33.81 3.40
N LEU A 329 -15.66 -33.82 3.38
CA LEU A 329 -14.86 -32.61 3.26
C LEU A 329 -15.02 -31.95 1.89
N ALA A 330 -15.13 -32.72 0.81
CA ALA A 330 -15.41 -32.16 -0.51
C ALA A 330 -16.77 -31.44 -0.54
N LEU A 331 -17.82 -32.05 0.01
CA LEU A 331 -19.14 -31.41 0.15
C LEU A 331 -19.10 -30.15 1.03
N PHE A 332 -18.38 -30.21 2.15
CA PHE A 332 -18.20 -29.05 3.02
C PHE A 332 -17.52 -27.88 2.27
N ASN A 333 -16.46 -28.16 1.52
CA ASN A 333 -15.77 -27.15 0.71
C ASN A 333 -16.65 -26.60 -0.42
N ILE A 334 -17.48 -27.43 -1.05
CA ILE A 334 -18.47 -26.97 -2.03
C ILE A 334 -19.48 -26.03 -1.37
N LEU A 335 -19.96 -26.35 -0.17
CA LEU A 335 -20.86 -25.46 0.57
C LEU A 335 -20.20 -24.11 0.87
N LEU A 336 -18.94 -24.10 1.37
CA LEU A 336 -18.20 -22.86 1.60
C LEU A 336 -18.05 -22.03 0.32
N LEU A 337 -17.81 -22.69 -0.81
CA LEU A 337 -17.70 -22.05 -2.12
C LEU A 337 -19.02 -21.40 -2.57
N VAL A 338 -20.16 -22.06 -2.33
CA VAL A 338 -21.50 -21.52 -2.61
C VAL A 338 -21.78 -20.31 -1.73
N VAL A 339 -21.49 -20.41 -0.42
CA VAL A 339 -21.64 -19.27 0.52
C VAL A 339 -20.75 -18.11 0.08
N TYR A 340 -19.51 -18.38 -0.31
CA TYR A 340 -18.59 -17.39 -0.83
C TYR A 340 -19.15 -16.68 -2.07
N PHE A 341 -19.65 -17.43 -3.06
CA PHE A 341 -20.23 -16.86 -4.28
C PHE A 341 -21.37 -15.87 -3.97
N PHE A 342 -22.33 -16.28 -3.14
CA PHE A 342 -23.45 -15.40 -2.76
C PHE A 342 -22.98 -14.18 -1.97
N PHE A 343 -21.95 -14.33 -1.13
CA PHE A 343 -21.39 -13.21 -0.37
C PHE A 343 -20.72 -12.15 -1.26
N ILE A 344 -20.11 -12.56 -2.37
CA ILE A 344 -19.38 -11.65 -3.28
C ILE A 344 -20.19 -11.20 -4.50
N ILE A 345 -21.44 -11.66 -4.66
CA ILE A 345 -22.21 -11.46 -5.90
C ILE A 345 -22.38 -9.97 -6.29
N ASN A 346 -22.47 -9.09 -5.29
CA ASN A 346 -22.61 -7.64 -5.48
C ASN A 346 -21.28 -6.89 -5.30
N LYS A 347 -20.13 -7.58 -5.32
CA LYS A 347 -18.82 -6.97 -5.09
C LYS A 347 -18.03 -6.83 -6.39
N ALA A 348 -17.24 -5.76 -6.47
CA ALA A 348 -16.46 -5.41 -7.68
C ALA A 348 -15.49 -6.52 -8.16
N HIS A 349 -14.97 -7.36 -7.24
CA HIS A 349 -13.99 -8.40 -7.60
C HIS A 349 -14.62 -9.73 -8.06
N LEU A 350 -15.95 -9.87 -8.09
CA LEU A 350 -16.61 -11.12 -8.51
C LEU A 350 -16.08 -11.60 -9.86
N VAL A 351 -16.05 -10.71 -10.85
CA VAL A 351 -15.64 -11.05 -12.23
C VAL A 351 -14.21 -11.60 -12.27
N LEU A 352 -13.31 -11.09 -11.42
CA LEU A 352 -11.92 -11.52 -11.36
C LEU A 352 -11.77 -12.92 -10.75
N VAL A 353 -12.58 -13.25 -9.74
CA VAL A 353 -12.43 -14.49 -8.96
C VAL A 353 -13.37 -15.59 -9.44
N LEU A 354 -14.43 -15.27 -10.18
CA LEU A 354 -15.40 -16.23 -10.71
C LEU A 354 -14.76 -17.42 -11.46
N PRO A 355 -13.74 -17.23 -12.33
CA PRO A 355 -13.09 -18.37 -13.00
C PRO A 355 -12.44 -19.33 -11.99
N LEU A 356 -11.85 -18.81 -10.92
CA LEU A 356 -11.28 -19.63 -9.85
C LEU A 356 -12.36 -20.37 -9.05
N VAL A 357 -13.49 -19.72 -8.78
CA VAL A 357 -14.64 -20.33 -8.12
C VAL A 357 -15.14 -21.52 -8.94
N VAL A 358 -15.31 -21.33 -10.26
CA VAL A 358 -15.74 -22.41 -11.15
C VAL A 358 -14.73 -23.56 -11.18
N CYS A 359 -13.44 -23.25 -11.33
CA CYS A 359 -12.36 -24.26 -11.31
C CYS A 359 -12.37 -25.06 -10.00
N SER A 360 -12.43 -24.38 -8.85
CA SER A 360 -12.53 -24.99 -7.53
C SER A 360 -13.75 -25.90 -7.40
N GLY A 361 -14.91 -25.42 -7.84
CA GLY A 361 -16.15 -26.19 -7.81
C GLY A 361 -16.05 -27.48 -8.61
N VAL A 362 -15.53 -27.42 -9.84
CA VAL A 362 -15.35 -28.60 -10.70
C VAL A 362 -14.39 -29.61 -10.07
N VAL A 363 -13.24 -29.17 -9.56
CA VAL A 363 -12.24 -30.06 -8.93
C VAL A 363 -12.83 -30.73 -7.68
N LEU A 364 -13.54 -29.98 -6.84
CA LEU A 364 -14.18 -30.52 -5.63
C LEU A 364 -15.31 -31.51 -5.97
N VAL A 365 -16.12 -31.23 -6.99
CA VAL A 365 -17.18 -32.13 -7.47
C VAL A 365 -16.59 -33.45 -7.98
N ARG A 366 -15.50 -33.40 -8.77
CA ARG A 366 -14.78 -34.61 -9.19
C ARG A 366 -14.30 -35.41 -8.00
N MET A 367 -13.71 -34.74 -7.01
CA MET A 367 -13.24 -35.38 -5.79
C MET A 367 -14.37 -36.07 -5.01
N ALA A 368 -15.54 -35.41 -4.90
CA ALA A 368 -16.72 -35.98 -4.26
C ALA A 368 -17.24 -37.21 -5.02
N ILE A 369 -17.42 -37.11 -6.34
CA ILE A 369 -17.93 -38.22 -7.17
C ILE A 369 -17.02 -39.45 -7.08
N GLN A 370 -15.71 -39.27 -7.16
CA GLN A 370 -14.72 -40.37 -7.08
C GLN A 370 -14.72 -41.10 -5.73
N ASN A 371 -15.19 -40.45 -4.66
CA ASN A 371 -15.16 -40.97 -3.29
C ASN A 371 -16.55 -41.25 -2.70
N LYS A 372 -17.63 -41.05 -3.48
CA LYS A 372 -18.98 -41.43 -3.08
C LYS A 372 -19.05 -42.94 -2.87
N LYS A 373 -19.62 -43.38 -1.74
CA LYS A 373 -19.90 -44.82 -1.55
C LYS A 373 -20.87 -45.28 -2.65
N ARG A 374 -20.56 -46.41 -3.30
CA ARG A 374 -21.55 -47.09 -4.14
C ARG A 374 -22.68 -47.54 -3.20
N ILE A 375 -23.90 -47.12 -3.48
CA ILE A 375 -25.08 -47.70 -2.85
C ILE A 375 -25.12 -49.14 -3.37
N PRO A 376 -25.03 -50.17 -2.52
CA PRO A 376 -25.27 -51.52 -2.99
C PRO A 376 -26.71 -51.57 -3.50
N ILE A 377 -26.88 -51.81 -4.79
CA ILE A 377 -28.18 -52.17 -5.35
C ILE A 377 -28.43 -53.56 -4.78
N ILE A 378 -29.33 -53.66 -3.79
CA ILE A 378 -29.91 -54.94 -3.40
C ILE A 378 -30.84 -55.28 -4.57
N ILE A 379 -30.36 -56.14 -5.48
CA ILE A 379 -31.16 -56.71 -6.57
C ILE A 379 -31.95 -57.88 -5.98
#